data_AF-A0A5B2V5G2-F1
#
_entry.id   AF-A0A5B2V5G2-F1
#
_cell.length_a   1.000
_cell.length_b   1.000
_cell.length_c   1.000
_cell.angle_alpha   90.00
_cell.angle_beta   90.00
_cell.angle_gamma   90.00
#
_symmetry.space_group_name_H-M   'P 1'
#
loop_
_entity.id
_entity.type
_entity.pdbx_description
1 polymer ?
#
loop_
_entity_poly.entity_id
_entity_poly.type
_entity_poly.pdbx_seq_one_letter_code
_entity_poly.pdbx_strand_id
1 'polypeptide(L)' 'MYVLDPIYKVFDAIMKFKKEEIDDLLKKIGVTIKHEDSDKDGKALLKVVMRSWLPAGEALLQMIAIHLPSPVVA' A
#
# COMPACT_ATOMS: atom_id res chain seq x y z
N MET A 1 13.05 3.04 12.65
CA MET A 1 12.60 3.84 11.48
C MET A 1 11.24 3.29 11.07
N TYR A 2 10.19 3.56 11.86
CA TYR A 2 8.99 2.70 11.95
C TYR A 2 8.11 2.59 10.69
N VAL A 3 8.22 3.55 9.77
CA VAL A 3 7.37 3.61 8.56
C VAL A 3 8.03 2.94 7.36
N LEU A 4 9.34 3.16 7.16
CA LEU A 4 10.06 2.68 5.98
C LEU A 4 10.45 1.20 6.08
N ASP A 5 10.79 0.73 7.28
CA ASP A 5 11.15 -0.68 7.53
C ASP A 5 10.11 -1.68 6.99
N PRO A 6 8.79 -1.56 7.29
CA PRO A 6 7.79 -2.48 6.76
C PRO A 6 7.56 -2.31 5.25
N ILE A 7 7.70 -1.10 4.71
CA ILE A 7 7.58 -0.86 3.25
C ILE A 7 8.68 -1.62 2.51
N TYR A 8 9.93 -1.53 2.96
CA TYR A 8 11.05 -2.25 2.35
C TYR A 8 10.87 -3.77 2.45
N LYS A 9 10.38 -4.28 3.58
CA LYS A 9 10.11 -5.73 3.74
C LYS A 9 9.09 -6.26 2.73
N VAL A 10 7.98 -5.53 2.53
CA VAL A 10 6.98 -5.91 1.52
C VAL A 10 7.57 -5.88 0.12
N PHE A 11 8.36 -4.84 -0.20
CA PHE A 11 9.04 -4.72 -1.49
C PHE A 11 9.99 -5.89 -1.74
N ASP A 12 10.82 -6.24 -0.76
CA ASP A 12 11.83 -7.30 -0.87
C ASP A 12 11.19 -8.68 -0.96
N ALA A 13 10.15 -8.95 -0.17
CA ALA A 13 9.41 -10.21 -0.21
C ALA A 13 8.77 -10.45 -1.60
N ILE A 14 8.15 -9.41 -2.18
CA ILE A 14 7.51 -9.50 -3.50
C ILE A 14 8.54 -9.58 -4.63
N MET A 15 9.60 -8.77 -4.60
CA MET A 15 10.67 -8.79 -5.63
C MET A 15 11.47 -10.09 -5.63
N LYS A 16 11.62 -10.75 -4.48
CA LYS A 16 12.30 -12.05 -4.34
C LYS A 16 11.35 -13.25 -4.47
N PHE A 17 10.07 -13.04 -4.81
CA PHE A 17 9.07 -14.08 -5.02
C PHE A 17 8.90 -15.05 -3.83
N LYS A 18 9.05 -14.54 -2.60
CA LYS A 18 8.92 -15.34 -1.38
C LYS A 18 7.45 -15.52 -0.99
N LYS A 19 6.74 -16.42 -1.68
CA LYS A 19 5.28 -16.60 -1.54
C LYS A 19 4.79 -16.79 -0.10
N GLU A 20 5.50 -17.58 0.71
CA GLU A 20 5.14 -17.79 2.13
C GLU A 20 5.28 -16.52 2.97
N GLU A 21 6.36 -15.75 2.75
CA GLU A 21 6.62 -14.50 3.48
C GLU A 21 5.63 -13.40 3.05
N ILE A 22 5.26 -13.39 1.76
CA ILE A 22 4.24 -12.48 1.21
C ILE A 22 2.89 -12.74 1.89
N ASP A 23 2.44 -13.99 2.00
CA ASP A 23 1.14 -14.33 2.59
C ASP A 23 1.05 -13.93 4.08
N ASP A 24 2.12 -14.19 4.85
CA ASP A 24 2.23 -13.78 6.25
C ASP A 24 2.28 -12.25 6.41
N LEU A 25 3.04 -11.56 5.53
CA LEU A 25 3.12 -10.09 5.53
C LEU A 25 1.77 -9.47 5.20
N LEU A 26 1.06 -9.96 4.19
CA LEU A 26 -0.27 -9.47 3.79
C LEU A 26 -1.29 -9.58 4.92
N LYS A 27 -1.27 -10.70 5.65
CA LYS A 27 -2.08 -10.89 6.86
C LYS A 27 -1.72 -9.89 7.96
N LYS A 28 -0.42 -9.67 8.21
CA LYS A 28 0.05 -8.70 9.22
C LYS A 28 -0.32 -7.25 8.91
N ILE A 29 -0.29 -6.86 7.65
CA ILE A 29 -0.66 -5.50 7.21
C ILE A 29 -2.17 -5.34 6.94
N GLY A 30 -2.95 -6.42 7.02
CA GLY A 30 -4.41 -6.40 6.85
C GLY A 30 -4.86 -6.21 5.40
N VAL A 31 -4.05 -6.61 4.42
CA VAL A 31 -4.39 -6.48 2.99
C VAL A 31 -4.88 -7.81 2.46
N THR A 32 -6.11 -7.81 1.93
CA THR A 32 -6.69 -8.98 1.25
C THR A 32 -6.52 -8.85 -0.26
N ILE A 33 -5.86 -9.82 -0.88
CA ILE A 33 -5.70 -9.87 -2.34
C ILE A 33 -6.90 -10.59 -2.93
N LYS A 34 -7.48 -10.04 -4.01
CA LYS A 34 -8.57 -10.70 -4.74
C LYS A 34 -8.03 -11.92 -5.49
N HIS A 35 -8.90 -12.90 -5.74
CA HIS A 35 -8.53 -14.12 -6.47
C HIS A 35 -7.96 -13.82 -7.88
N GLU A 36 -8.40 -12.72 -8.50
CA GLU A 36 -7.96 -12.23 -9.80
C GLU A 36 -6.55 -11.60 -9.78
N ASP A 37 -6.09 -11.20 -8.59
CA ASP A 37 -4.77 -10.61 -8.36
C ASP A 37 -3.78 -11.65 -7.82
N SER A 38 -4.21 -12.86 -7.48
CA SER A 38 -3.34 -13.95 -6.98
C SER A 38 -2.40 -14.50 -8.05
N ASP A 39 -2.76 -14.40 -9.33
CA ASP A 39 -1.90 -14.76 -10.46
C ASP A 39 -0.92 -13.64 -10.85
N LYS A 40 -1.01 -12.47 -10.21
CA LYS A 40 -0.08 -11.38 -10.47
C LYS A 40 1.16 -11.59 -9.63
N ASP A 41 2.32 -11.46 -10.26
CA ASP A 41 3.61 -11.56 -9.59
C ASP A 41 4.46 -10.29 -9.78
N GLY A 42 5.53 -10.21 -8.97
CA GLY A 42 6.54 -9.16 -9.05
C GLY A 42 5.94 -7.74 -8.98
N LYS A 43 6.27 -6.90 -9.96
CA LYS A 43 5.90 -5.48 -9.97
C LYS A 43 4.38 -5.26 -10.07
N ALA A 44 3.64 -6.18 -10.70
CA ALA A 44 2.18 -6.10 -10.80
C ALA A 44 1.53 -6.34 -9.43
N LEU A 45 1.96 -7.38 -8.71
CA LEU A 45 1.51 -7.69 -7.36
C LEU A 45 1.79 -6.54 -6.39
N LEU A 46 3.02 -6.04 -6.42
CA LEU A 46 3.45 -4.92 -5.58
C LEU A 46 2.55 -3.70 -5.75
N LYS A 47 2.17 -3.37 -7.00
CA LYS A 47 1.29 -2.23 -7.28
C LYS A 47 -0.11 -2.42 -6.69
N VAL A 48 -0.63 -3.64 -6.70
CA VAL A 48 -1.94 -3.98 -6.09
C VAL A 48 -1.87 -3.87 -4.57
N VAL A 49 -0.83 -4.46 -3.96
CA VAL A 49 -0.63 -4.47 -2.51
C VAL A 49 -0.47 -3.04 -1.97
N MET A 50 0.39 -2.22 -2.58
CA MET A 50 0.60 -0.82 -2.15
C MET A 50 -0.66 0.03 -2.25
N ARG A 51 -1.49 -0.17 -3.29
CA ARG A 51 -2.74 0.57 -3.46
C ARG A 51 -3.79 0.23 -2.40
N SER A 52 -3.87 -1.04 -2.00
CA SER A 52 -4.77 -1.45 -0.91
C SER A 52 -4.24 -1.05 0.46
N TRP A 53 -2.92 -1.12 0.66
CA TRP A 53 -2.33 -0.85 1.96
C TRP A 53 -2.27 0.65 2.28
N LEU A 54 -1.95 1.48 1.29
CA LEU A 54 -1.75 2.92 1.44
C LEU A 54 -2.65 3.68 0.45
N PRO A 55 -3.96 3.83 0.75
CA PRO A 55 -4.87 4.59 -0.09
C PRO A 55 -4.51 6.08 -0.05
N ALA A 56 -3.81 6.54 -1.09
CA ALA A 56 -3.40 7.95 -1.22
C ALA A 56 -4.58 8.92 -1.33
N GLY A 57 -5.74 8.46 -1.81
CA GLY A 57 -6.91 9.30 -2.04
C GLY A 57 -7.39 10.03 -0.78
N GLU A 58 -7.64 9.30 0.31
CA GLU A 58 -8.07 9.92 1.57
C GLU A 58 -6.99 10.80 2.18
N ALA A 59 -5.75 10.33 2.19
CA ALA A 59 -4.64 11.08 2.78
C ALA A 59 -4.41 12.43 2.06
N LEU A 60 -4.45 12.42 0.72
CA LEU A 60 -4.32 13.64 -0.08
C LEU A 60 -5.54 14.55 0.07
N LEU A 61 -6.75 13.99 0.12
CA LEU A 61 -7.98 14.77 0.31
C LEU A 61 -7.98 15.49 1.66
N GLN A 62 -7.63 14.79 2.75
CA GLN A 62 -7.48 15.41 4.07
C GLN A 62 -6.41 16.50 4.08
N MET A 63 -5.26 16.24 3.45
CA MET A 63 -4.19 17.24 3.37
C MET A 63 -4.66 18.50 2.66
N ILE A 64 -5.34 18.36 1.51
CA ILE A 64 -5.95 19.45 0.75
C ILE A 64 -6.96 20.19 1.63
N ALA A 65 -7.92 19.51 2.23
CA ALA A 65 -8.98 20.14 3.02
C ALA A 65 -8.46 20.90 4.25
N ILE A 66 -7.37 20.42 4.87
CA ILE A 66 -6.77 21.04 6.06
C ILE A 66 -5.88 22.23 5.68
N HIS A 67 -5.11 22.12 4.60
CA HIS A 67 -4.06 23.09 4.28
C HIS A 67 -4.45 24.11 3.21
N LEU A 68 -5.44 23.82 2.38
CA LEU A 68 -5.96 24.80 1.43
C LEU A 68 -7.12 25.58 2.06
N PRO A 69 -7.05 26.92 2.08
CA PRO A 69 -8.13 27.74 2.63
C PRO A 69 -9.40 27.58 1.79
N SER A 70 -10.55 27.72 2.44
CA SER A 70 -11.83 27.67 1.72
C SER A 70 -12.00 28.92 0.84
N PRO A 71 -12.79 28.85 -0.24
CA PRO A 71 -13.01 29.98 -1.15
C PRO A 71 -13.62 31.23 -0.49
N VAL A 72 -14.17 31.09 0.72
CA VAL A 72 -14.74 32.21 1.50
C VAL A 72 -13.66 32.95 2.29
N VAL A 73 -12.52 32.30 2.55
CA VAL A 73 -11.39 32.82 3.34
C VAL A 73 -10.23 33.27 2.44
N ALA A 74 -10.15 32.77 1.21
CA ALA A 74 -9.10 33.05 0.22
C ALA A 74 -9.29 34.37 -0.53
#